data_AF-A0A524F5T1-F1
#
_entry.id   AF-A0A524F5T1-F1
#
_cell.length_a   1.000
_cell.length_b   1.000
_cell.length_c   1.000
_cell.angle_alpha   90.00
_cell.angle_beta   90.00
_cell.angle_gamma   90.00
#
_symmetry.space_group_name_H-M   'P 1'
#
loop_
_entity.id
_entity.type
_entity.pdbx_description
1 polymer ?
#
loop_
_entity_poly.entity_id
_entity_poly.type
_entity_poly.pdbx_seq_one_letter_code
_entity_poly.pdbx_strand_id
1 'polypeptide(L)'
;MHINSHFAIGVSIASLINSIVPFLPLEYFIIVIFSFICDFDVFFSKYAIDNNHRMLISHSLIPSIILILLGLLFNWFALLISGIVYSIHIIIDTIDWGTNVLFFHKRPVGLKLLITKEEQENLPKYLASYNNKESFFDAKYYKNKICILVEVSLFVLMMVSLIIFTPQYLFIVIFYFLGLYFHLSRHFSLKKAENR
;
A
#
# COMPACT_ATOMS: atom_id res chain seq x y z
N MET A 1 0.66 -4.38 1.29
CA MET A 1 2.12 -4.26 1.48
C MET A 1 2.33 -3.20 2.56
N HIS A 2 3.54 -2.77 2.93
CA HIS A 2 3.65 -1.55 3.76
C HIS A 2 3.40 -0.29 2.92
N ILE A 3 2.99 0.79 3.60
CA ILE A 3 2.78 2.11 2.99
C ILE A 3 3.99 2.58 2.19
N ASN A 4 5.19 2.23 2.67
CA ASN A 4 6.47 2.49 2.04
C ASN A 4 6.62 1.89 0.66
N SER A 5 6.11 0.68 0.45
CA SER A 5 6.23 0.00 -0.83
C SER A 5 5.29 0.64 -1.87
N HIS A 6 4.09 1.04 -1.45
CA HIS A 6 3.16 1.81 -2.27
C HIS A 6 3.66 3.24 -2.57
N PHE A 7 4.26 3.90 -1.58
CA PHE A 7 4.94 5.18 -1.73
C PHE A 7 6.09 5.09 -2.76
N ALA A 8 6.95 4.08 -2.63
CA ALA A 8 8.08 3.87 -3.54
C ALA A 8 7.62 3.67 -4.99
N ILE A 9 6.53 2.93 -5.20
CA ILE A 9 5.91 2.76 -6.52
C ILE A 9 5.39 4.09 -7.05
N GLY A 10 4.66 4.86 -6.23
CA GLY A 10 4.13 6.18 -6.60
C GLY A 10 5.22 7.13 -7.04
N VAL A 11 6.29 7.25 -6.24
CA VAL A 11 7.47 8.07 -6.57
C VAL A 11 8.17 7.57 -7.84
N SER A 12 8.35 6.26 -8.01
CA SER A 12 9.00 5.71 -9.20
C SER A 12 8.22 6.04 -10.47
N ILE A 13 6.90 5.85 -10.44
CA ILE A 13 6.01 6.14 -11.58
C ILE A 13 5.93 7.65 -11.83
N ALA A 14 5.73 8.47 -10.79
CA ALA A 14 5.70 9.93 -10.91
C ALA A 14 7.01 10.45 -11.52
N SER A 15 8.16 9.94 -11.07
CA SER A 15 9.49 10.31 -11.59
C SER A 15 9.64 9.95 -13.07
N LEU A 16 9.33 8.70 -13.42
CA LEU A 16 9.44 8.23 -14.81
C LEU A 16 8.53 9.03 -15.74
N ILE A 17 7.25 9.21 -15.39
CA ILE A 17 6.31 9.95 -16.24
C ILE A 17 6.67 11.44 -16.29
N ASN A 18 7.17 12.04 -15.20
CA ASN A 18 7.61 13.44 -15.19
C ASN A 18 8.74 13.73 -16.19
N SER A 19 9.59 12.72 -16.49
CA SER A 19 10.63 12.86 -17.52
C SER A 19 10.09 12.93 -18.95
N ILE A 20 8.84 12.50 -19.17
CA ILE A 20 8.17 12.48 -20.47
C ILE A 20 7.18 13.64 -20.56
N VAL A 21 6.42 13.88 -19.50
CA VAL A 21 5.42 14.95 -19.37
C VAL A 21 5.73 15.75 -18.11
N PRO A 22 6.21 17.00 -18.22
CA PRO A 22 6.61 17.78 -17.06
C PRO A 22 5.38 18.13 -16.21
N PHE A 23 5.33 17.60 -14.99
CA PHE A 23 4.29 17.90 -14.02
C PHE A 23 4.66 19.14 -13.20
N LEU A 24 3.64 19.92 -12.85
CA LEU A 24 3.76 20.89 -11.76
C LEU A 24 4.08 20.15 -10.45
N PRO A 25 4.75 20.79 -9.48
CA PRO A 25 5.04 20.16 -8.20
C PRO A 25 3.79 19.55 -7.54
N LEU A 26 2.67 20.27 -7.55
CA LEU A 26 1.40 19.78 -7.01
C LEU A 26 0.93 18.48 -7.69
N GLU A 27 1.04 18.40 -9.02
CA GLU A 27 0.62 17.22 -9.78
C GLU A 27 1.49 16.00 -9.47
N TYR A 28 2.81 16.22 -9.37
CA TYR A 28 3.75 15.18 -8.92
C TYR A 28 3.36 14.67 -7.52
N PHE A 29 3.10 15.58 -6.59
CA PHE A 29 2.68 15.23 -5.23
C PHE A 29 1.35 14.48 -5.19
N ILE A 30 0.37 14.91 -5.99
CA ILE A 30 -0.93 14.25 -6.08
C ILE A 30 -0.76 12.79 -6.53
N ILE A 31 0.06 12.52 -7.56
CA ILE A 31 0.35 11.16 -8.01
C ILE A 31 0.97 10.33 -6.88
N VAL A 32 1.98 10.88 -6.20
CA VAL A 32 2.64 10.18 -5.08
C VAL A 32 1.66 9.91 -3.94
N ILE A 33 0.85 10.89 -3.54
CA ILE A 33 -0.12 10.74 -2.46
C ILE A 33 -1.16 9.66 -2.81
N PHE A 34 -1.73 9.69 -4.02
CA PHE A 34 -2.74 8.71 -4.42
C PHE A 34 -2.19 7.29 -4.53
N SER A 35 -0.86 7.08 -4.57
CA SER A 35 -0.30 5.74 -4.55
C SER A 35 -0.45 5.04 -3.20
N PHE A 36 -0.63 5.77 -2.10
CA PHE A 36 -0.69 5.19 -0.74
C PHE A 36 -1.76 5.80 0.18
N ILE A 37 -2.53 6.80 -0.28
CA ILE A 37 -3.57 7.46 0.54
C ILE A 37 -4.60 6.47 1.11
N CYS A 38 -4.91 5.39 0.39
CA CYS A 38 -5.86 4.39 0.85
C CYS A 38 -5.37 3.65 2.10
N ASP A 39 -4.08 3.52 2.36
CA ASP A 39 -3.60 2.85 3.59
C ASP A 39 -3.99 3.60 4.88
N PHE A 40 -4.31 4.89 4.78
CA PHE A 40 -4.83 5.66 5.93
C PHE A 40 -6.24 5.23 6.33
N ASP A 41 -6.94 4.43 5.50
CA ASP A 41 -8.22 3.87 5.88
C ASP A 41 -8.13 2.85 7.03
N VAL A 42 -6.91 2.43 7.41
CA VAL A 42 -6.64 1.66 8.63
C VAL A 42 -7.19 2.35 9.89
N PHE A 43 -7.20 3.69 9.95
CA PHE A 43 -7.77 4.45 11.06
C PHE A 43 -9.31 4.34 11.13
N PHE A 44 -9.94 3.91 10.04
CA PHE A 44 -11.38 3.67 9.92
C PHE A 44 -11.73 2.17 9.94
N SER A 45 -10.76 1.30 10.22
CA SER A 45 -10.93 -0.16 10.27
C SER A 45 -12.10 -0.62 11.15
N LYS A 46 -12.43 0.11 12.23
CA LYS A 46 -13.59 -0.18 13.10
C LYS A 46 -14.96 -0.19 12.38
N TYR A 47 -15.04 0.45 11.20
CA TYR A 47 -16.25 0.47 10.38
C TYR A 47 -16.23 -0.62 9.29
N ALA A 48 -15.12 -1.34 9.15
CA ALA A 48 -14.94 -2.36 8.14
C ALA A 48 -15.42 -3.73 8.65
N ILE A 49 -15.81 -4.61 7.71
CA ILE A 49 -16.15 -6.00 8.02
C ILE A 49 -14.93 -6.68 8.67
N ASP A 50 -15.15 -7.36 9.80
CA ASP A 50 -14.11 -8.02 10.60
C ASP A 50 -12.97 -7.11 11.07
N ASN A 51 -13.22 -5.79 11.16
CA ASN A 51 -12.21 -4.75 11.42
C ASN A 51 -11.05 -4.75 10.42
N ASN A 52 -11.27 -5.23 9.19
CA ASN A 52 -10.26 -5.26 8.14
C ASN A 52 -10.46 -4.09 7.17
N HIS A 53 -9.60 -3.07 7.25
CA HIS A 53 -9.69 -1.87 6.40
C HIS A 53 -9.72 -2.17 4.89
N ARG A 54 -9.16 -3.30 4.46
CA ARG A 54 -9.18 -3.77 3.06
C ARG A 54 -10.57 -4.13 2.54
N MET A 55 -11.56 -4.15 3.44
CA MET A 55 -12.96 -4.32 3.13
C MET A 55 -13.70 -2.99 2.95
N LEU A 56 -13.05 -1.84 3.17
CA LEU A 56 -13.62 -0.51 2.92
C LEU A 56 -13.62 -0.17 1.43
N ILE A 57 -14.53 0.71 1.02
CA ILE A 57 -14.65 1.14 -0.39
C ILE A 57 -13.41 1.90 -0.87
N SER A 58 -12.73 2.61 0.03
CA SER A 58 -11.42 3.21 -0.22
C SER A 58 -10.44 2.14 -0.70
N HIS A 59 -10.48 0.95 -0.12
CA HIS A 59 -9.57 -0.13 -0.48
C HIS A 59 -10.10 -1.03 -1.62
N SER A 60 -10.71 -0.40 -2.64
CA SER A 60 -11.21 -1.07 -3.85
C SER A 60 -10.77 -0.33 -5.13
N LEU A 61 -11.06 -0.88 -6.31
CA LEU A 61 -10.81 -0.21 -7.58
C LEU A 61 -11.79 0.93 -7.88
N ILE A 62 -12.87 1.08 -7.11
CA ILE A 62 -13.90 2.09 -7.37
C ILE A 62 -13.32 3.53 -7.33
N PRO A 63 -12.58 3.95 -6.27
CA PRO A 63 -11.92 5.25 -6.25
C PRO A 63 -11.00 5.48 -7.45
N SER A 64 -10.21 4.47 -7.83
CA SER A 64 -9.34 4.56 -9.00
C SER A 64 -10.12 4.83 -10.30
N ILE A 65 -11.19 4.07 -10.55
CA ILE A 65 -12.04 4.26 -11.73
C ILE A 65 -12.60 5.68 -11.76
N ILE A 66 -13.04 6.21 -10.62
CA ILE A 66 -13.52 7.59 -10.51
C ILE A 66 -12.41 8.58 -10.87
N LEU A 67 -11.19 8.42 -10.33
CA LEU A 67 -10.05 9.30 -10.65
C LEU A 67 -9.69 9.27 -12.14
N ILE A 68 -9.70 8.08 -12.77
CA ILE A 68 -9.44 7.94 -14.21
C ILE A 68 -10.51 8.65 -15.03
N LEU A 69 -11.80 8.45 -14.70
CA LEU A 69 -12.91 9.09 -15.41
C LEU A 69 -12.86 10.61 -15.29
N LEU A 70 -12.58 11.14 -14.08
CA LEU A 70 -12.41 12.57 -13.86
C LEU A 70 -11.19 13.12 -14.60
N GLY A 71 -10.07 12.39 -14.59
CA GLY A 71 -8.86 12.75 -15.33
C GLY A 71 -9.10 12.84 -16.84
N LEU A 72 -9.87 11.91 -17.40
CA LEU A 72 -10.29 11.96 -18.81
C LEU A 72 -11.26 13.12 -19.08
N LEU A 73 -12.27 13.31 -18.22
CA LEU A 73 -13.30 14.35 -18.40
C LEU A 73 -12.71 15.77 -18.38
N PHE A 74 -11.77 16.03 -17.48
CA PHE A 74 -11.12 17.34 -17.33
C PHE A 74 -9.82 17.47 -18.12
N ASN A 75 -9.43 16.45 -18.90
CA ASN A 75 -8.15 16.36 -19.59
C ASN A 75 -6.95 16.61 -18.64
N TRP A 76 -7.05 16.11 -17.39
CA TRP A 76 -6.03 16.29 -16.37
C TRP A 76 -5.17 15.03 -16.25
N PHE A 77 -4.03 15.05 -16.95
CA PHE A 77 -3.16 13.88 -17.07
C PHE A 77 -2.64 13.38 -15.71
N ALA A 78 -2.29 14.27 -14.79
CA ALA A 78 -1.83 13.88 -13.45
C ALA A 78 -2.90 13.11 -12.66
N LEU A 79 -4.17 13.48 -12.80
CA LEU A 79 -5.28 12.78 -12.13
C LEU A 79 -5.52 11.40 -12.73
N LEU A 80 -5.36 11.26 -14.06
CA LEU A 80 -5.39 9.97 -14.73
C LEU A 80 -4.28 9.05 -14.21
N ILE A 81 -3.04 9.54 -14.14
CA ILE A 81 -1.91 8.77 -13.58
C ILE A 81 -2.16 8.43 -12.10
N SER A 82 -2.75 9.34 -11.33
CA SER A 82 -3.12 9.11 -9.93
C SER A 82 -4.10 7.94 -9.78
N GLY A 83 -5.09 7.83 -10.67
CA GLY A 83 -5.96 6.66 -10.72
C GLY A 83 -5.20 5.38 -11.06
N ILE A 84 -4.28 5.42 -12.03
CA ILE A 84 -3.47 4.24 -12.39
C ILE A 84 -2.62 3.76 -11.20
N VAL A 85 -1.91 4.65 -10.51
CA VAL A 85 -1.09 4.26 -9.35
C VAL A 85 -1.94 3.75 -8.19
N TYR A 86 -3.13 4.30 -7.99
CA TYR A 86 -4.12 3.78 -7.04
C TYR A 86 -4.56 2.37 -7.43
N SER A 87 -4.86 2.10 -8.70
CA SER A 87 -5.16 0.74 -9.17
C SER A 87 -4.02 -0.23 -8.88
N ILE A 88 -2.77 0.18 -9.14
CA ILE A 88 -1.59 -0.64 -8.89
C ILE A 88 -1.48 -0.99 -7.41
N HIS A 89 -1.74 -0.03 -6.52
CA HIS A 89 -1.82 -0.28 -5.08
C HIS A 89 -2.81 -1.41 -4.78
N ILE A 90 -4.07 -1.27 -5.19
CA ILE A 90 -5.12 -2.25 -4.90
C ILE A 90 -4.77 -3.62 -5.48
N ILE A 91 -4.24 -3.67 -6.71
CA ILE A 91 -3.81 -4.92 -7.35
C ILE A 91 -2.73 -5.60 -6.52
N ILE A 92 -1.72 -4.89 -6.07
CA ILE A 92 -0.68 -5.50 -5.23
C ILE A 92 -1.27 -6.01 -3.92
N ASP A 93 -2.21 -5.28 -3.36
CA ASP A 93 -2.90 -5.68 -2.13
C ASP A 93 -3.85 -6.88 -2.32
N THR A 94 -4.24 -7.20 -3.55
CA THR A 94 -4.88 -8.50 -3.83
C THR A 94 -3.91 -9.66 -3.76
N ILE A 95 -2.62 -9.42 -4.02
CA ILE A 95 -1.60 -10.48 -4.06
C ILE A 95 -1.20 -10.88 -2.64
N ASP A 96 -1.07 -9.95 -1.72
CA ASP A 96 -0.50 -10.21 -0.39
C ASP A 96 -1.52 -10.79 0.63
N TRP A 97 -2.61 -10.08 0.92
CA TRP A 97 -3.65 -10.42 1.89
C TRP A 97 -5.04 -10.50 1.26
N GLY A 98 -5.20 -9.98 0.03
CA GLY A 98 -6.49 -9.87 -0.63
C GLY A 98 -7.19 -8.55 -0.28
N THR A 99 -8.08 -8.12 -1.17
CA THR A 99 -8.94 -6.94 -0.97
C THR A 99 -10.36 -7.23 -1.43
N ASN A 100 -11.30 -6.37 -1.07
CA ASN A 100 -12.61 -6.37 -1.72
C ASN A 100 -12.54 -5.60 -3.05
N VAL A 101 -11.91 -6.20 -4.07
CA VAL A 101 -11.46 -5.55 -5.33
C VAL A 101 -12.49 -4.60 -5.94
N LEU A 102 -13.75 -5.01 -6.02
CA LEU A 102 -14.85 -4.22 -6.57
C LEU A 102 -15.88 -3.79 -5.53
N PHE A 103 -15.55 -3.91 -4.24
CA PHE A 103 -16.43 -3.66 -3.10
C PHE A 103 -17.70 -4.54 -3.00
N PHE A 104 -18.03 -5.34 -4.02
CA PHE A 104 -19.25 -6.16 -4.06
C PHE A 104 -19.23 -7.42 -3.18
N HIS A 105 -18.06 -7.88 -2.75
CA HIS A 105 -17.93 -9.13 -2.01
C HIS A 105 -17.87 -8.90 -0.51
N LYS A 106 -18.48 -9.77 0.29
CA LYS A 106 -18.35 -9.73 1.77
C LYS A 106 -17.06 -10.40 2.28
N ARG A 107 -16.12 -10.73 1.39
CA ARG A 107 -14.87 -11.43 1.72
C ARG A 107 -13.73 -10.91 0.84
N PRO A 108 -12.48 -10.88 1.35
CA PRO A 108 -11.33 -10.49 0.54
C PRO A 108 -11.07 -11.51 -0.57
N VAL A 109 -10.77 -11.03 -1.76
CA VAL A 109 -10.43 -11.80 -2.97
C VAL A 109 -8.97 -11.53 -3.33
N GLY A 110 -8.27 -12.54 -3.85
CA GLY A 110 -6.88 -12.41 -4.25
C GLY A 110 -6.05 -13.69 -4.07
N LEU A 111 -4.76 -13.62 -4.40
CA LEU A 111 -3.81 -14.74 -4.27
C LEU A 111 -3.44 -15.03 -2.81
N LYS A 112 -3.41 -13.99 -1.98
CA LYS A 112 -3.18 -14.05 -0.53
C LYS A 112 -1.90 -14.82 -0.14
N LEU A 113 -0.77 -14.45 -0.74
CA LEU A 113 0.51 -15.16 -0.57
C LEU A 113 1.03 -15.23 0.88
N LEU A 114 0.50 -14.38 1.77
CA LEU A 114 0.93 -14.31 3.17
C LEU A 114 0.16 -15.23 4.12
N ILE A 115 -0.90 -15.91 3.66
CA ILE A 115 -1.72 -16.80 4.49
C ILE A 115 -2.04 -18.09 3.75
N THR A 116 -1.95 -19.23 4.44
CA THR A 116 -2.35 -20.51 3.84
C THR A 116 -3.86 -20.67 3.86
N LYS A 117 -4.41 -21.57 3.02
CA LYS A 117 -5.85 -21.89 3.05
C LYS A 117 -6.30 -22.40 4.42
N GLU A 118 -5.50 -23.26 5.05
CA GLU A 118 -5.78 -23.80 6.39
C GLU A 118 -5.85 -22.68 7.45
N GLU A 119 -4.88 -21.77 7.44
CA GLU A 119 -4.86 -20.62 8.34
C GLU A 119 -6.04 -19.68 8.09
N GLN A 120 -6.43 -19.49 6.83
CA GLN A 120 -7.56 -18.64 6.49
C GLN A 120 -8.90 -19.24 6.95
N GLU A 121 -9.09 -20.54 6.79
CA GLU A 121 -10.31 -21.25 7.22
C GLU A 121 -10.41 -21.37 8.75
N ASN A 122 -9.28 -21.46 9.44
CA ASN A 122 -9.19 -21.59 10.89
C ASN A 122 -8.63 -20.34 11.57
N LEU A 123 -8.78 -19.17 10.96
CA LEU A 123 -8.14 -17.93 11.41
C LEU A 123 -8.32 -17.63 12.91
N PRO A 124 -9.52 -17.80 13.53
CA PRO A 124 -9.68 -17.57 14.97
C PRO A 124 -8.75 -18.41 15.85
N LYS A 125 -8.45 -19.66 15.44
CA LYS A 125 -7.55 -20.55 16.17
C LYS A 125 -6.11 -20.04 16.16
N TYR A 126 -5.63 -19.58 15.00
CA TYR A 126 -4.28 -19.02 14.87
C TYR A 126 -4.16 -17.65 15.52
N LEU A 127 -5.19 -16.81 15.45
CA LEU A 127 -5.18 -15.52 16.14
C LEU A 127 -5.17 -15.68 17.66
N ALA A 128 -5.79 -16.74 18.19
CA ALA A 128 -5.81 -17.03 19.63
C ALA A 128 -4.44 -17.46 20.20
N SER A 129 -3.46 -17.83 19.35
CA SER A 129 -2.11 -18.17 19.80
C SER A 129 -1.20 -16.96 20.00
N TYR A 130 -1.69 -15.74 19.74
CA TYR A 130 -0.94 -14.49 19.92
C TYR A 130 -1.60 -13.65 21.02
N ASN A 131 -0.79 -12.96 21.82
CA ASN A 131 -1.27 -12.01 22.82
C ASN A 131 -2.01 -10.84 22.15
N ASN A 132 -1.51 -10.39 21.00
CA ASN A 132 -2.16 -9.43 20.13
C ASN A 132 -2.41 -10.04 18.74
N LYS A 133 -3.67 -10.02 18.29
CA LYS A 133 -4.08 -10.57 16.98
C LYS A 133 -3.31 -9.95 15.81
N GLU A 134 -2.89 -8.69 15.92
CA GLU A 134 -2.09 -8.01 14.89
C GLU A 134 -0.70 -8.63 14.72
N SER A 135 -0.14 -9.22 15.78
CA SER A 135 1.15 -9.90 15.77
C SER A 135 1.18 -11.08 14.80
N PHE A 136 0.03 -11.74 14.54
CA PHE A 136 -0.07 -12.79 13.53
C PHE A 136 0.29 -12.27 12.13
N PHE A 137 -0.36 -11.18 11.71
CA PHE A 137 -0.17 -10.58 10.39
C PHE A 137 1.23 -10.01 10.23
N ASP A 138 1.70 -9.30 11.26
CA ASP A 138 3.04 -8.72 11.32
C ASP A 138 4.13 -9.81 11.24
N ALA A 139 4.02 -10.87 12.03
CA ALA A 139 4.97 -11.98 12.01
C ALA A 139 5.02 -12.68 10.65
N LYS A 140 3.87 -12.87 9.99
CA LYS A 140 3.80 -13.48 8.65
C LYS A 140 4.48 -12.61 7.61
N TYR A 141 4.29 -11.30 7.68
CA TYR A 141 4.92 -10.34 6.79
C TYR A 141 6.45 -10.36 6.93
N TYR A 142 6.96 -10.10 8.14
CA TYR A 142 8.40 -9.96 8.38
C TYR A 142 9.18 -11.29 8.30
N LYS A 143 8.51 -12.44 8.46
CA LYS A 143 9.12 -13.75 8.20
C LYS A 143 9.23 -14.07 6.70
N ASN A 144 8.44 -13.42 5.85
CA ASN A 144 8.45 -13.66 4.42
C ASN A 144 9.62 -12.91 3.74
N LYS A 145 10.72 -13.64 3.49
CA LYS A 145 11.92 -13.10 2.82
C LYS A 145 11.65 -12.50 1.44
N ILE A 146 10.66 -13.02 0.72
CA ILE A 146 10.30 -12.52 -0.61
C ILE A 146 9.69 -11.12 -0.48
N CYS A 147 8.78 -10.93 0.49
CA CYS A 147 8.20 -9.61 0.76
C CYS A 147 9.29 -8.59 1.11
N ILE A 148 10.18 -8.91 2.04
CA ILE A 148 11.29 -8.03 2.43
C ILE A 148 12.20 -7.70 1.22
N LEU A 149 12.53 -8.70 0.40
CA LEU A 149 13.35 -8.49 -0.80
C LEU A 149 12.65 -7.54 -1.80
N VAL A 150 11.34 -7.71 -2.00
CA VAL A 150 10.54 -6.82 -2.85
C VAL A 150 10.54 -5.39 -2.31
N GLU A 151 10.36 -5.19 -1.00
CA GLU A 151 10.37 -3.84 -0.42
C GLU A 151 11.72 -3.14 -0.61
N VAL A 152 12.82 -3.85 -0.36
CA VAL A 152 14.18 -3.31 -0.56
C VAL A 152 14.40 -2.98 -2.04
N SER A 153 13.96 -3.85 -2.94
CA SER A 153 14.08 -3.63 -4.39
C SER A 153 13.26 -2.41 -4.85
N LEU A 154 12.05 -2.23 -4.32
CA LEU A 154 11.21 -1.07 -4.60
C LEU A 154 11.85 0.22 -4.07
N PHE A 155 12.48 0.19 -2.89
CA PHE A 155 13.23 1.33 -2.38
C PHE A 155 14.40 1.71 -3.29
N VAL A 156 15.20 0.73 -3.71
CA VAL A 156 16.32 0.99 -4.64
C VAL A 156 15.80 1.56 -5.95
N LEU A 157 14.72 0.99 -6.50
CA LEU A 157 14.08 1.50 -7.71
C LEU A 157 13.63 2.95 -7.54
N MET A 158 12.96 3.27 -6.43
CA MET A 158 12.54 4.63 -6.10
C MET A 158 13.71 5.60 -6.08
N MET A 159 14.82 5.23 -5.42
CA MET A 159 16.02 6.07 -5.33
C MET A 159 16.63 6.30 -6.71
N VAL A 160 16.76 5.25 -7.52
CA VAL A 160 17.29 5.35 -8.90
C VAL A 160 16.38 6.24 -9.76
N SER A 161 15.07 6.02 -9.71
CA SER A 161 14.10 6.83 -10.45
C SER A 161 14.12 8.30 -10.05
N LEU A 162 14.20 8.61 -8.74
CA LEU A 162 14.32 9.99 -8.25
C LEU A 162 15.59 10.67 -8.74
N ILE A 163 16.75 10.03 -8.58
CA ILE A 163 18.05 10.62 -8.91
C ILE A 163 18.17 10.89 -10.42
N ILE A 164 17.70 9.96 -11.25
CA ILE A 164 17.83 10.06 -12.71
C ILE A 164 16.79 11.03 -13.30
N PHE A 165 15.52 10.92 -12.90
CA PHE A 165 14.43 11.59 -13.60
C PHE A 165 13.95 12.87 -12.91
N THR A 166 14.04 12.96 -11.58
CA THR A 166 13.48 14.09 -10.83
C THR A 166 14.29 14.48 -9.57
N PRO A 167 15.59 14.81 -9.71
CA PRO A 167 16.45 15.11 -8.57
C PRO A 167 15.97 16.31 -7.74
N GLN A 168 15.20 17.24 -8.33
CA GLN A 168 14.59 18.36 -7.61
C GLN A 168 13.58 17.93 -6.53
N TYR A 169 13.06 16.70 -6.58
CA TYR A 169 12.12 16.15 -5.60
C TYR A 169 12.78 15.22 -4.57
N LEU A 170 14.11 15.19 -4.47
CA LEU A 170 14.83 14.29 -3.56
C LEU A 170 14.41 14.43 -2.09
N PHE A 171 13.94 15.60 -1.67
CA PHE A 171 13.45 15.83 -0.30
C PHE A 171 12.25 14.94 0.08
N ILE A 172 11.51 14.41 -0.89
CA ILE A 172 10.37 13.50 -0.68
C ILE A 172 10.80 12.21 0.04
N VAL A 173 12.07 11.81 -0.06
CA VAL A 173 12.62 10.64 0.63
C VAL A 173 12.44 10.71 2.16
N ILE A 174 12.33 11.91 2.74
CA ILE A 174 12.05 12.07 4.17
C ILE A 174 10.73 11.39 4.56
N PHE A 175 9.68 11.49 3.73
CA PHE A 175 8.39 10.86 4.00
C PHE A 175 8.47 9.33 3.96
N TYR A 176 9.33 8.78 3.11
CA TYR A 176 9.60 7.34 3.12
C TYR A 176 10.14 6.90 4.49
N PHE A 177 11.15 7.60 5.02
CA PHE A 177 11.72 7.24 6.33
C PHE A 177 10.75 7.43 7.49
N LEU A 178 9.84 8.41 7.43
CA LEU A 178 8.76 8.56 8.41
C LEU A 178 7.81 7.35 8.39
N GLY A 179 7.38 6.90 7.20
CA GLY A 179 6.56 5.69 7.06
C GLY A 179 7.30 4.44 7.56
N LEU A 180 8.60 4.32 7.24
CA LEU A 180 9.40 3.18 7.64
C LEU A 180 9.56 3.12 9.17
N TYR A 181 9.82 4.26 9.80
CA TYR A 181 9.88 4.38 11.25
C TYR A 181 8.56 3.94 11.90
N PHE A 182 7.42 4.40 11.37
CA PHE A 182 6.10 4.00 11.87
C PHE A 182 5.92 2.47 11.85
N HIS A 183 6.21 1.83 10.71
CA HIS A 183 6.09 0.37 10.58
C HIS A 183 7.04 -0.39 11.49
N LEU A 184 8.32 -0.01 11.54
CA LEU A 184 9.31 -0.68 12.39
C LEU A 184 9.00 -0.49 13.88
N SER A 185 8.58 0.71 14.29
CA SER A 185 8.19 0.97 15.68
C SER A 185 7.03 0.07 16.11
N ARG A 186 6.01 -0.06 15.25
CA ARG A 186 4.89 -0.99 15.49
C ARG A 186 5.36 -2.44 15.56
N HIS A 187 6.15 -2.90 14.59
CA HIS A 187 6.70 -4.26 14.57
C HIS A 187 7.43 -4.61 15.86
N PHE A 188 8.39 -3.77 16.28
CA PHE A 188 9.17 -4.03 17.49
C PHE A 188 8.32 -3.94 18.76
N SER A 189 7.30 -3.08 18.79
CA SER A 189 6.34 -3.02 19.89
C SER A 189 5.52 -4.31 20.01
N LEU A 190 4.97 -4.80 18.90
CA LEU A 190 4.22 -6.07 18.85
C LEU A 190 5.11 -7.25 19.25
N LYS A 191 6.31 -7.34 18.67
CA LYS A 191 7.29 -8.37 19.01
C LYS A 191 7.67 -8.38 20.50
N LYS A 192 7.78 -7.20 21.12
CA LYS A 192 8.05 -7.09 22.57
C LYS A 192 6.85 -7.53 23.41
N ALA A 193 5.63 -7.27 22.95
CA ALA A 193 4.41 -7.69 23.64
C ALA A 193 4.18 -9.22 23.60
N GLU A 194 4.63 -9.90 22.55
CA GLU A 194 4.55 -11.37 22.45
C GLU A 194 5.65 -12.10 23.25
N ASN A 195 6.77 -11.42 23.57
CA ASN A 195 7.86 -11.99 24.36
C ASN A 195 7.72 -11.77 25.88
N ARG A 196 6.60 -11.18 26.32
CA ARG A 196 6.27 -10.93 27.73
C ARG A 196 5.20 -11.90 28.19
#